data_AF-A0A1Q4I1G7-F1
#
_entry.id   AF-A0A1Q4I1G7-F1
#
_cell.length_a   1.000
_cell.length_b   1.000
_cell.length_c   1.000
_cell.angle_alpha   90.00
_cell.angle_beta   90.00
_cell.angle_gamma   90.00
#
_symmetry.space_group_name_H-M   'P 1'
#
loop_
_entity.id
_entity.type
_entity.pdbx_description
1 polymer ?
#
loop_
_entity_poly.entity_id
_entity_poly.type
_entity_poly.pdbx_seq_one_letter_code
_entity_poly.pdbx_strand_id
1 'polypeptide(L)'
;MAGIALYVGINVVVGPLVLFGLANTIAPKAAFATGAVMLGLIAFGGGGALLFVKGSAWARGIGMGLMIGWALSSIFTVGICTGLNPVLYHITR
;
A
#
# COMPACT_ATOMS: atom_id res chain seq x y z
N MET A 1 11.99 -1.02 12.53
CA MET A 1 12.24 -0.92 11.07
C MET A 1 11.68 -2.07 10.24
N ALA A 2 11.55 -3.29 10.77
CA ALA A 2 11.05 -4.45 10.01
C ALA A 2 9.70 -4.23 9.30
N GLY A 3 8.70 -3.63 9.96
CA GLY A 3 7.40 -3.36 9.33
C GLY A 3 7.44 -2.36 8.16
N ILE A 4 8.33 -1.35 8.23
CA ILE A 4 8.51 -0.39 7.13
C ILE A 4 9.18 -1.09 5.94
N ALA A 5 10.26 -1.83 6.19
CA ALA A 5 10.95 -2.59 5.13
C ALA A 5 9.99 -3.61 4.46
N LEU A 6 9.15 -4.26 5.26
CA LEU A 6 8.12 -5.16 4.76
C LEU A 6 7.11 -4.44 3.87
N TYR A 7 6.60 -3.27 4.30
CA TYR A 7 5.68 -2.49 3.49
C TYR A 7 6.33 -2.02 2.18
N VAL A 8 7.56 -1.54 2.21
CA VAL A 8 8.29 -1.12 1.01
C VAL A 8 8.44 -2.30 0.04
N GLY A 9 8.80 -3.49 0.53
CA GLY A 9 8.86 -4.69 -0.31
C GLY A 9 7.52 -5.02 -0.96
N ILE A 10 6.42 -4.94 -0.20
CA ILE A 10 5.07 -5.14 -0.72
C ILE A 10 4.74 -4.10 -1.80
N ASN A 11 5.04 -2.83 -1.54
CA ASN A 11 4.73 -1.73 -2.45
C ASN A 11 5.53 -1.81 -3.77
N VAL A 12 6.81 -2.22 -3.69
CA VAL A 12 7.66 -2.46 -4.87
C VAL A 12 7.15 -3.62 -5.74
N VAL A 13 6.37 -4.54 -5.18
CA VAL A 13 5.73 -5.62 -5.97
C VAL A 13 4.36 -5.19 -6.47
N VAL A 14 3.48 -4.74 -5.58
CA VAL A 14 2.07 -4.44 -5.91
C VAL A 14 1.96 -3.20 -6.80
N GLY A 15 2.74 -2.15 -6.56
CA GLY A 15 2.71 -0.92 -7.36
C GLY A 15 2.96 -1.19 -8.84
N PRO A 16 4.07 -1.84 -9.22
CA PRO A 16 4.33 -2.22 -10.61
C PRO A 16 3.29 -3.19 -11.20
N LEU A 17 2.77 -4.15 -10.42
CA LEU A 17 1.72 -5.05 -10.89
C LEU A 17 0.44 -4.30 -11.25
N VAL A 18 0.08 -3.26 -10.49
CA VAL A 18 -1.06 -2.41 -10.79
C VAL A 18 -0.77 -1.53 -12.00
N LEU A 19 0.40 -0.88 -12.04
CA LEU A 19 0.74 0.13 -13.05
C LEU A 19 1.02 -0.48 -14.43
N PHE A 20 1.75 -1.61 -14.49
CA PHE A 20 2.11 -2.27 -15.74
C PHE A 20 1.23 -3.49 -16.08
N GLY A 21 0.55 -4.07 -15.09
CA GLY A 21 -0.37 -5.19 -15.31
C GLY A 21 -1.81 -4.73 -15.38
N LEU A 22 -2.43 -4.48 -14.22
CA LEU A 22 -3.87 -4.29 -14.09
C LEU A 22 -4.38 -3.05 -14.86
N ALA A 23 -3.64 -1.95 -14.87
CA ALA A 23 -4.00 -0.74 -15.61
C ALA A 23 -3.97 -0.91 -17.14
N ASN A 24 -3.40 -2.01 -17.64
CA ASN A 24 -3.45 -2.36 -19.06
C ASN A 24 -4.60 -3.34 -19.42
N THR A 25 -5.23 -3.97 -18.42
CA THR A 25 -6.31 -4.93 -18.65
C THR A 25 -7.70 -4.38 -18.36
N ILE A 26 -7.81 -3.40 -17.46
CA ILE A 26 -9.06 -2.74 -17.09
C ILE A 26 -8.91 -1.21 -17.14
N ALA A 27 -10.03 -0.50 -16.94
CA ALA A 27 -10.01 0.96 -16.84
C ALA A 27 -8.95 1.42 -15.80
N PRO A 28 -8.00 2.30 -16.17
CA PRO A 28 -6.89 2.71 -15.30
C PRO A 28 -7.38 3.21 -13.93
N LYS A 29 -8.47 3.99 -13.93
CA LYS A 29 -9.15 4.46 -12.72
C LYS A 29 -9.52 3.32 -11.77
N ALA A 30 -10.08 2.23 -12.29
CA ALA A 30 -10.46 1.06 -11.50
C ALA A 30 -9.22 0.31 -11.01
N ALA A 31 -8.20 0.12 -11.87
CA ALA A 31 -6.95 -0.54 -11.51
C ALA A 31 -6.25 0.16 -10.32
N PHE A 32 -6.07 1.48 -10.40
CA PHE A 32 -5.43 2.25 -9.34
C PHE A 32 -6.27 2.28 -8.06
N ALA A 33 -7.60 2.37 -8.17
CA ALA A 33 -8.50 2.26 -7.01
C ALA A 33 -8.34 0.91 -6.30
N THR A 34 -8.33 -0.19 -7.05
CA THR A 34 -8.15 -1.54 -6.49
C THR A 34 -6.78 -1.68 -5.82
N GLY A 35 -5.72 -1.21 -6.47
CA GLY A 35 -4.36 -1.20 -5.91
C GLY A 35 -4.27 -0.42 -4.60
N ALA A 36 -4.86 0.78 -4.57
CA ALA A 36 -4.87 1.64 -3.38
C ALA A 36 -5.62 0.99 -2.21
N VAL A 37 -6.79 0.42 -2.46
CA VAL A 37 -7.58 -0.30 -1.44
C VAL A 37 -6.80 -1.51 -0.91
N MET A 38 -6.19 -2.30 -1.79
CA MET A 38 -5.40 -3.47 -1.39
C MET A 38 -4.20 -3.09 -0.52
N LEU A 39 -3.41 -2.09 -0.93
CA LEU A 39 -2.26 -1.60 -0.16
C LEU A 39 -2.69 -0.98 1.17
N GLY A 40 -3.82 -0.27 1.20
CA GLY A 40 -4.41 0.24 2.44
C GLY A 40 -4.86 -0.88 3.38
N LEU A 41 -5.50 -1.92 2.86
CA LEU A 41 -5.91 -3.08 3.66
C LEU A 41 -4.71 -3.86 4.23
N ILE A 42 -3.62 -3.97 3.49
CA ILE A 42 -2.39 -4.59 4.02
C ILE A 42 -1.82 -3.75 5.16
N ALA A 43 -1.75 -2.44 4.98
CA ALA A 43 -1.18 -1.53 5.97
C ALA A 43 -2.04 -1.44 7.25
N PHE A 44 -3.34 -1.17 7.09
CA PHE A 44 -4.26 -0.94 8.20
C PHE A 44 -4.95 -2.21 8.68
N GLY A 45 -5.39 -3.08 7.78
CA GLY A 45 -5.97 -4.37 8.14
C GLY A 45 -4.93 -5.33 8.69
N GLY A 46 -3.87 -5.59 7.92
CA GLY A 46 -2.75 -6.44 8.35
C GLY A 46 -2.00 -5.84 9.54
N GLY A 47 -1.64 -4.55 9.46
CA GLY A 47 -0.96 -3.87 10.56
C GLY A 47 -1.84 -3.72 11.80
N GLY A 48 -3.14 -3.46 11.65
CA GLY A 48 -4.09 -3.35 12.75
C GLY A 48 -4.31 -4.67 13.46
N ALA A 49 -4.48 -5.77 12.71
CA ALA A 49 -4.59 -7.11 13.29
C ALA A 49 -3.37 -7.48 14.14
N LEU A 50 -2.17 -7.11 13.68
CA LEU A 50 -0.92 -7.33 14.42
C LEU A 50 -0.85 -6.54 15.75
N LEU A 51 -1.58 -5.43 15.90
CA LEU A 51 -1.64 -4.70 17.17
C LEU A 51 -2.42 -5.44 18.26
N PHE A 52 -3.40 -6.27 17.86
CA PHE A 52 -4.26 -7.05 18.75
C PHE A 52 -3.64 -8.40 19.17
N VAL A 53 -2.48 -8.77 18.60
CA VAL A 53 -1.74 -9.96 19.02
C VAL A 53 -1.24 -9.78 20.46
N LYS A 54 -1.78 -10.59 21.38
CA LYS A 54 -1.49 -10.49 22.81
C LYS A 54 -0.08 -10.97 23.12
N GLY A 55 0.64 -10.22 23.96
CA GLY A 55 1.95 -10.63 24.49
C GLY A 55 3.16 -10.46 23.56
N SER A 56 2.97 -10.00 22.32
CA SER A 56 4.08 -9.81 21.37
C SER A 56 4.32 -8.33 21.06
N ALA A 57 5.36 -7.75 21.69
CA ALA A 57 5.84 -6.41 21.34
C ALA A 57 6.34 -6.33 19.89
N TRP A 58 6.86 -7.44 19.37
CA TRP A 58 7.34 -7.56 18.00
C TRP A 58 6.20 -7.43 16.98
N ALA A 59 5.08 -8.13 17.20
CA ALA A 59 3.90 -8.04 16.34
C ALA A 59 3.39 -6.60 16.27
N ARG A 60 3.27 -5.94 17.43
CA ARG A 60 2.89 -4.53 17.51
C ARG A 60 3.85 -3.61 16.74
N GLY A 61 5.15 -3.84 16.87
CA GLY A 61 6.17 -3.07 16.15
C GLY A 61 6.09 -3.25 14.63
N ILE A 62 5.82 -4.46 14.14
CA ILE A 62 5.58 -4.71 12.71
C ILE A 62 4.29 -4.00 12.26
N GLY A 63 3.22 -4.10 13.05
CA GLY A 63 1.93 -3.49 12.73
C GLY A 63 2.01 -1.96 12.60
N MET A 64 2.65 -1.30 13.56
CA MET A 64 2.92 0.14 13.46
C MET A 64 3.83 0.47 12.28
N GLY A 65 4.86 -0.36 12.03
CA GLY A 65 5.77 -0.17 10.90
C GLY A 65 5.08 -0.29 9.53
N LEU A 66 4.08 -1.17 9.39
CA LEU A 66 3.28 -1.30 8.18
C LEU A 66 2.47 -0.03 7.88
N MET A 67 1.80 0.52 8.91
CA MET A 67 1.03 1.76 8.80
C MET A 67 1.92 2.96 8.48
N ILE A 68 3.05 3.07 9.17
CA ILE A 68 4.05 4.13 8.94
C ILE A 68 4.66 4.00 7.54
N GLY A 69 5.01 2.79 7.11
CA GLY A 69 5.56 2.53 5.78
C GLY A 69 4.62 2.93 4.65
N TRP A 70 3.31 2.68 4.83
CA TRP A 70 2.27 3.13 3.91
C TRP A 70 2.17 4.65 3.82
N ALA A 71 2.20 5.33 4.97
CA ALA A 71 2.15 6.79 5.02
C ALA A 71 3.39 7.41 4.36
N LEU A 72 4.59 6.94 4.73
CA LEU A 72 5.85 7.43 4.16
C LEU A 72 5.92 7.21 2.66
N SER A 73 5.57 6.01 2.19
CA SER A 73 5.58 5.72 0.75
C SER A 73 4.59 6.62 -0.01
N SER A 74 3.42 6.87 0.56
CA SER A 74 2.42 7.76 -0.04
C SER A 74 2.93 9.21 -0.12
N ILE A 75 3.58 9.70 0.93
CA ILE A 75 4.15 11.05 0.97
C ILE A 75 5.31 11.18 -0.02
N PHE A 76 6.30 10.28 0.03
CA PHE A 76 7.50 10.36 -0.81
C PHE A 76 7.22 10.20 -2.30
N THR A 77 6.20 9.43 -2.67
CA THR A 77 5.86 9.15 -4.07
C THR A 77 4.67 9.97 -4.57
N VAL A 78 4.22 10.97 -3.80
CA VAL A 78 3.00 11.74 -4.05
C VAL A 78 1.80 10.85 -4.39
N GLY A 79 1.71 9.70 -3.73
CA GLY A 79 0.65 8.70 -3.89
C GLY A 79 0.70 7.89 -5.17
N ILE A 80 1.76 7.98 -5.99
CA ILE A 80 1.83 7.24 -7.27
C ILE A 80 1.99 5.75 -7.01
N CYS A 81 2.92 5.37 -6.15
CA CYS A 81 3.18 3.95 -5.87
C CYS A 81 2.04 3.30 -5.07
N THR A 82 1.29 4.09 -4.30
CA THR A 82 0.16 3.62 -3.51
C THR A 82 -1.19 3.77 -4.20
N GLY A 83 -1.23 4.29 -5.44
CA GLY A 83 -2.47 4.53 -6.17
C GLY A 83 -3.35 5.64 -5.59
N LEU A 84 -2.86 6.44 -4.65
CA LEU A 84 -3.61 7.53 -4.02
C LEU A 84 -3.53 8.85 -4.78
N ASN A 85 -2.66 8.97 -5.79
CA ASN A 85 -2.50 10.21 -6.52
C ASN A 85 -3.79 10.56 -7.31
N PRO A 86 -4.39 11.75 -7.09
CA PRO A 86 -5.60 12.17 -7.81
C PRO A 86 -5.45 12.13 -9.33
N VAL A 87 -4.27 12.48 -9.84
CA VAL A 87 -3.96 12.52 -11.28
C VAL A 87 -4.20 11.16 -11.92
N LEU A 88 -3.92 10.05 -11.22
CA LEU A 88 -4.11 8.69 -11.74
C LEU A 88 -5.58 8.39 -12.07
N TYR A 89 -6.53 9.01 -11.38
CA TYR A 89 -7.96 8.78 -11.57
C TYR A 89 -8.56 9.59 -12.72
N HIS A 90 -7.83 10.61 -13.19
CA HIS A 90 -8.20 11.42 -14.35
C HIS A 90 -7.55 10.92 -15.65
N ILE A 91 -6.74 9.85 -15.59
CA ILE A 91 -6.18 9.22 -16.79
C ILE A 91 -7.31 8.47 -17.51
N THR A 92 -7.83 9.13 -18.55
CA THR A 92 -8.64 8.53 -19.60
C THR A 92 -7.72 8.18 -20.76
N ARG A 93 -7.36 6.90 -20.88
CA ARG A 93 -6.89 6.36 -22.17
C ARG A 93 -8.06 6.29 -23.13
#